data_AF-A0A3F3PHA2-F1
#
_entry.id   AF-A0A3F3PHA2-F1
#
_cell.length_a   1.000
_cell.length_b   1.000
_cell.length_c   1.000
_cell.angle_alpha   90.00
_cell.angle_beta   90.00
_cell.angle_gamma   90.00
#
_symmetry.space_group_name_H-M   'P 1'
#
loop_
_entity.id
_entity.type
_entity.pdbx_description
1 polymer ?
#
loop_
_entity_poly.entity_id
_entity_poly.type
_entity_poly.pdbx_seq_one_letter_code
_entity_poly.pdbx_strand_id
1 'polypeptide(L)'
;MMCCARAQKTVDSHRLAVNVTKRRRYEMIKELNQKNALLRLLRWYHLLELFEQCGGSRTRYSMGYVNMTSADFEHPKRGAGNPSRKDDAKIAQAMMKELFPDLSPTSPVYAQEYVAIKHYRKVGQRLYILTDRFGPGILGLTLDPTHESEISDTTLLNPRNGTFRDFVDLLEESHGQWLSRCSDAAFLLLRPLLEFTLDNTAPFRLELTDPECICMQPKCSESLLKLIA
;
A
#
# COMPACT_ATOMS: atom_id res chain seq x y z
N MET A 1 -10.43 -30.25 -13.23
CA MET A 1 -11.43 -29.28 -13.70
C MET A 1 -11.31 -28.05 -12.82
N MET A 2 -10.38 -27.15 -13.15
CA MET A 2 -10.19 -25.89 -12.42
C MET A 2 -11.30 -24.94 -12.85
N CYS A 3 -12.31 -24.74 -11.99
CA CYS A 3 -13.25 -23.64 -12.19
C CYS A 3 -12.46 -22.34 -12.18
N CYS A 4 -12.50 -21.59 -13.29
CA CYS A 4 -12.05 -20.21 -13.38
C CYS A 4 -12.78 -19.37 -12.32
N ALA A 5 -12.20 -19.25 -11.13
CA ALA A 5 -12.73 -18.44 -10.04
C ALA A 5 -12.26 -16.99 -10.17
N ARG A 6 -12.31 -16.44 -11.39
CA ARG A 6 -12.11 -15.01 -11.63
C ARG A 6 -13.25 -14.17 -11.06
N ALA A 7 -14.44 -14.79 -10.94
CA ALA A 7 -15.57 -14.22 -10.25
C ALA A 7 -15.32 -14.13 -8.73
N GLN A 8 -15.13 -12.91 -8.26
CA GLN A 8 -15.09 -12.62 -6.83
C GLN A 8 -16.48 -12.87 -6.24
N LYS A 9 -16.63 -13.96 -5.47
CA LYS A 9 -17.89 -14.22 -4.77
C LYS A 9 -18.18 -13.03 -3.85
N THR A 10 -19.39 -12.47 -3.93
CA THR A 10 -19.80 -11.32 -3.12
C THR A 10 -19.70 -11.62 -1.62
N VAL A 11 -19.72 -10.59 -0.77
CA VAL A 11 -19.78 -10.74 0.70
C VAL A 11 -20.97 -11.60 1.12
N ASP A 12 -22.04 -11.64 0.31
CA ASP A 12 -23.23 -12.44 0.55
C ASP A 12 -22.96 -13.95 0.59
N SER A 13 -21.91 -14.45 -0.06
CA SER A 13 -21.53 -15.86 0.01
C SER A 13 -20.94 -16.28 1.36
N HIS A 14 -20.66 -15.31 2.25
CA HIS A 14 -20.05 -15.52 3.57
C HIS A 14 -21.01 -15.23 4.73
N ARG A 15 -22.33 -15.10 4.47
CA ARG A 15 -23.34 -14.80 5.50
C ARG A 15 -23.35 -15.86 6.61
N LEU A 16 -23.63 -15.39 7.83
CA LEU A 16 -23.82 -16.26 8.99
C LEU A 16 -25.05 -17.13 8.78
N ALA A 17 -24.83 -18.43 8.57
CA ALA A 17 -25.89 -19.42 8.46
C ALA A 17 -25.84 -20.41 9.65
N VAL A 18 -27.02 -20.87 10.07
CA VAL A 18 -27.19 -21.72 11.27
C VAL A 18 -26.61 -23.12 11.06
N ASN A 19 -26.70 -23.66 9.84
CA ASN A 19 -26.35 -25.06 9.52
C ASN A 19 -25.01 -25.25 8.79
N VAL A 20 -24.01 -24.40 9.07
CA VAL A 20 -22.68 -24.52 8.46
C VAL A 20 -21.78 -25.43 9.29
N THR A 21 -21.17 -26.44 8.65
CA THR A 21 -20.22 -27.37 9.29
C THR A 21 -18.98 -26.64 9.80
N LYS A 22 -18.31 -27.20 10.84
CA LYS A 22 -17.07 -26.63 11.40
C LYS A 22 -15.99 -26.44 10.33
N ARG A 23 -15.80 -27.44 9.44
CA ARG A 23 -14.83 -27.35 8.33
C ARG A 23 -15.18 -26.21 7.38
N ARG A 24 -16.44 -26.08 6.98
CA ARG A 24 -16.85 -24.98 6.09
C ARG A 24 -16.69 -23.62 6.74
N ARG A 25 -16.93 -23.49 8.06
CA ARG A 25 -16.65 -22.24 8.80
C ARG A 25 -15.17 -21.87 8.75
N TYR A 26 -14.27 -22.84 8.94
CA TYR A 26 -12.83 -22.62 8.83
C TYR A 26 -12.41 -22.18 7.42
N GLU A 27 -12.96 -22.80 6.37
CA GLU A 27 -12.74 -22.36 4.98
C GLU A 27 -13.25 -20.94 4.74
N MET A 28 -14.44 -20.58 5.24
CA MET A 28 -14.99 -19.23 5.12
C MET A 28 -14.08 -18.19 5.81
N ILE A 29 -13.46 -18.51 6.95
CA ILE A 29 -12.47 -17.63 7.60
C ILE A 29 -11.27 -17.40 6.68
N LYS A 30 -10.73 -18.45 6.04
CA LYS A 30 -9.62 -18.32 5.09
C LYS A 30 -9.99 -17.44 3.88
N GLU A 31 -11.16 -17.69 3.29
CA GLU A 31 -11.68 -16.91 2.16
C GLU A 31 -11.87 -15.43 2.55
N LEU A 32 -12.33 -15.14 3.77
CA LEU A 32 -12.46 -13.76 4.28
C LEU A 32 -11.10 -13.09 4.53
N ASN A 33 -10.10 -13.82 5.03
CA ASN A 33 -8.75 -13.28 5.21
C ASN A 33 -8.13 -12.87 3.87
N GLN A 34 -8.30 -13.68 2.82
CA GLN A 34 -7.86 -13.34 1.46
C GLN A 34 -8.57 -12.07 0.94
N LYS A 35 -9.87 -11.93 1.17
CA LYS A 35 -10.63 -10.73 0.81
C LYS A 35 -10.14 -9.49 1.57
N ASN A 36 -9.85 -9.62 2.86
CA ASN A 36 -9.32 -8.53 3.67
C ASN A 36 -7.95 -8.05 3.16
N ALA A 37 -7.08 -8.98 2.77
CA ALA A 37 -5.77 -8.66 2.18
C ALA A 37 -5.95 -7.81 0.90
N LEU A 38 -6.88 -8.19 0.01
CA LEU A 38 -7.18 -7.41 -1.19
C LEU A 38 -7.78 -6.03 -0.87
N LEU A 39 -8.77 -5.96 0.01
CA LEU A 39 -9.40 -4.68 0.39
C LEU A 39 -8.37 -3.71 0.99
N ARG A 40 -7.45 -4.25 1.78
CA ARG A 40 -6.37 -3.46 2.36
C ARG A 40 -5.38 -2.98 1.30
N LEU A 41 -5.01 -3.83 0.34
CA LEU A 41 -4.19 -3.42 -0.80
C LEU A 41 -4.86 -2.29 -1.58
N LEU A 42 -6.14 -2.44 -1.90
CA LEU A 42 -6.91 -1.40 -2.60
C LEU A 42 -6.93 -0.09 -1.80
N ARG A 43 -7.16 -0.17 -0.48
CA ARG A 43 -7.07 1.00 0.40
C ARG A 43 -5.67 1.63 0.37
N TRP A 44 -4.60 0.86 0.32
CA TRP A 44 -3.25 1.39 0.22
C TRP A 44 -3.02 2.14 -1.10
N TYR A 45 -3.51 1.62 -2.23
CA TYR A 45 -3.43 2.35 -3.50
C TYR A 45 -4.23 3.67 -3.46
N HIS A 46 -5.43 3.68 -2.89
CA HIS A 46 -6.17 4.94 -2.68
C HIS A 46 -5.44 5.92 -1.76
N LEU A 47 -4.80 5.44 -0.70
CA LEU A 47 -4.00 6.29 0.20
C LEU A 47 -2.77 6.85 -0.49
N LEU A 48 -2.13 6.06 -1.36
CA LEU A 48 -1.01 6.50 -2.17
C LEU A 48 -1.45 7.60 -3.14
N GLU A 49 -2.50 7.36 -3.93
CA GLU A 49 -3.05 8.36 -4.86
C GLU A 49 -3.46 9.64 -4.15
N LEU A 50 -4.18 9.54 -3.02
CA LEU A 50 -4.57 10.69 -2.23
C LEU A 50 -3.34 11.47 -1.73
N PHE A 51 -2.32 10.76 -1.24
CA PHE A 51 -1.08 11.38 -0.77
C PHE A 51 -0.36 12.13 -1.90
N GLU A 52 -0.30 11.55 -3.10
CA GLU A 52 0.31 12.16 -4.27
C GLU A 52 -0.47 13.38 -4.78
N GLN A 53 -1.80 13.27 -4.89
CA GLN A 53 -2.69 14.33 -5.34
C GLN A 53 -2.65 15.55 -4.43
N CYS A 54 -2.52 15.36 -3.11
CA CYS A 54 -2.33 16.44 -2.14
C CYS A 54 -0.87 16.94 -2.04
N GLY A 55 -0.02 16.63 -3.02
CA GLY A 55 1.36 17.13 -3.10
C GLY A 55 2.36 16.47 -2.16
N GLY A 56 2.02 15.32 -1.57
CA GLY A 56 2.88 14.55 -0.66
C GLY A 56 4.21 14.12 -1.28
N SER A 57 4.23 13.84 -2.58
CA SER A 57 5.45 13.53 -3.35
C SER A 57 6.45 14.70 -3.38
N ARG A 58 5.96 15.94 -3.23
CA ARG A 58 6.79 17.15 -3.28
C ARG A 58 7.46 17.53 -1.95
N THR A 59 7.28 16.72 -0.91
CA THR A 59 7.73 17.07 0.43
C THR A 59 9.20 16.71 0.62
N ARG A 60 9.89 17.45 1.51
CA ARG A 60 11.27 17.14 1.97
C ARG A 60 11.47 15.67 2.31
N TYR A 61 10.46 15.10 2.95
CA TYR A 61 10.49 13.73 3.42
C TYR A 61 10.17 12.71 2.33
N SER A 62 9.74 13.12 1.13
CA SER A 62 9.54 12.21 0.01
C SER A 62 10.74 12.24 -0.94
N MET A 63 11.31 13.43 -1.22
CA MET A 63 12.45 13.58 -2.14
C MET A 63 13.83 13.38 -1.51
N GLY A 64 13.98 13.53 -0.18
CA GLY A 64 15.30 13.50 0.48
C GLY A 64 16.11 14.79 0.35
N TYR A 65 15.67 15.74 -0.47
CA TYR A 65 16.24 17.09 -0.62
C TYR A 65 15.15 18.16 -0.79
N VAL A 66 15.52 19.44 -0.66
CA VAL A 66 14.64 20.60 -0.88
C VAL A 66 15.01 21.23 -2.22
N ASN A 67 14.06 21.34 -3.14
CA ASN A 67 14.15 22.40 -4.15
C ASN A 67 13.81 23.72 -3.44
N MET A 68 14.82 24.38 -2.86
CA MET A 68 14.64 25.73 -2.35
C MET A 68 14.59 26.69 -3.55
N THR A 69 13.50 27.42 -3.65
CA THR A 69 13.43 28.56 -4.57
C THR A 69 14.07 29.78 -3.89
N SER A 70 14.49 30.78 -4.67
CA SER A 70 15.09 32.02 -4.14
C SER A 70 14.18 32.73 -3.12
N ALA A 71 12.86 32.52 -3.19
CA ALA A 71 11.89 33.04 -2.22
C ALA A 71 11.99 32.39 -0.82
N ASP A 72 12.49 31.15 -0.70
CA ASP A 72 12.65 30.45 0.59
C ASP A 72 13.84 30.97 1.41
N PHE A 73 14.78 31.65 0.75
CA PHE A 73 15.98 32.22 1.39
C PHE A 73 15.70 33.47 2.21
N GLU A 74 14.67 34.24 1.87
CA GLU A 74 14.57 35.59 2.42
C GLU A 74 14.28 35.58 3.92
N HIS A 75 13.55 34.61 4.48
CA HIS A 75 13.25 34.60 5.92
C HIS A 75 13.09 33.19 6.52
N PRO A 76 14.15 32.53 7.02
CA PRO A 76 14.00 31.38 7.89
C PRO A 76 13.49 31.88 9.25
N LYS A 77 12.17 32.01 9.40
CA LYS A 77 11.54 32.21 10.72
C LYS A 77 11.88 30.99 11.58
N ARG A 78 12.96 31.10 12.36
CA ARG A 78 13.35 30.14 13.41
C ARG A 78 12.30 30.15 14.52
N GLY A 79 11.16 29.52 14.26
CA GLY A 79 10.15 29.29 15.29
C GLY A 79 10.52 28.05 16.10
N ALA A 80 10.40 28.12 17.43
CA ALA A 80 10.59 26.99 18.33
C ALA A 80 9.76 25.75 17.91
N GLY A 81 10.32 24.55 18.06
CA GLY A 81 9.71 23.27 17.72
C GLY A 81 10.45 22.50 16.63
N ASN A 82 10.31 21.17 16.62
CA ASN A 82 10.97 20.29 15.64
C ASN A 82 10.46 20.62 14.20
N PRO A 83 11.33 21.08 13.28
CA PRO A 83 10.95 21.46 11.92
C PRO A 83 10.18 20.36 11.16
N SER A 84 10.57 19.09 11.37
CA SER A 84 9.90 17.91 10.81
C SER A 84 8.41 17.88 11.15
N ARG A 85 8.07 18.13 12.42
CA ARG A 85 6.69 18.09 12.91
C ARG A 85 5.86 19.25 12.36
N LYS A 86 6.51 20.39 12.06
CA LYS A 86 5.83 21.55 11.47
C LYS A 86 5.49 21.29 10.01
N ASP A 87 6.42 20.73 9.25
CA ASP A 87 6.16 20.40 7.84
C ASP A 87 5.06 19.33 7.72
N ASP A 88 5.11 18.30 8.57
CA ASP A 88 4.06 17.27 8.67
C ASP A 88 2.68 17.86 8.99
N ALA A 89 2.61 18.81 9.93
CA ALA A 89 1.37 19.46 10.30
C ALA A 89 0.81 20.36 9.18
N LYS A 90 1.69 21.07 8.46
CA LYS A 90 1.29 21.90 7.31
C LYS A 90 0.68 21.07 6.19
N ILE A 91 1.29 19.92 5.87
CA ILE A 91 0.75 19.03 4.83
C ILE A 91 -0.62 18.48 5.25
N ALA A 92 -0.75 18.01 6.50
CA ALA A 92 -2.05 17.53 6.99
C ALA A 92 -3.12 18.64 7.00
N GLN A 93 -2.75 19.89 7.29
CA GLN A 93 -3.66 21.03 7.19
C GLN A 93 -4.05 21.35 5.75
N ALA A 94 -3.12 21.25 4.80
CA ALA A 94 -3.41 21.42 3.38
C ALA A 94 -4.39 20.36 2.89
N MET A 95 -4.14 19.08 3.22
CA MET A 95 -5.06 17.98 2.93
C MET A 95 -6.45 18.21 3.52
N MET A 96 -6.55 18.67 4.78
CA MET A 96 -7.84 19.00 5.39
C MET A 96 -8.59 20.10 4.62
N LYS A 97 -7.88 21.14 4.17
CA LYS A 97 -8.49 22.25 3.43
C LYS A 97 -8.98 21.81 2.06
N GLU A 98 -8.27 20.89 1.40
CA GLU A 98 -8.67 20.36 0.10
C GLU A 98 -9.84 19.38 0.20
N LEU A 99 -9.83 18.48 1.20
CA LEU A 99 -10.85 17.44 1.36
C LEU A 99 -12.11 17.92 2.06
N PHE A 100 -11.96 18.87 2.99
CA PHE A 100 -13.05 19.36 3.84
C PHE A 100 -13.03 20.90 3.91
N PRO A 101 -13.19 21.61 2.78
CA PRO A 101 -13.08 23.07 2.74
C PRO A 101 -14.06 23.79 3.67
N ASP A 102 -15.21 23.18 3.93
CA ASP A 102 -16.30 23.77 4.72
C ASP A 102 -16.20 23.48 6.23
N LEU A 103 -15.28 22.60 6.66
CA LEU A 103 -15.14 22.27 8.06
C LEU A 103 -14.37 23.36 8.81
N SER A 104 -15.02 23.93 9.83
CA SER A 104 -14.35 24.86 10.74
C SER A 104 -13.25 24.13 11.53
N PRO A 105 -12.02 24.68 11.61
CA PRO A 105 -10.93 24.14 12.42
C PRO A 105 -11.26 24.00 13.92
N THR A 106 -12.27 24.72 14.42
CA THR A 106 -12.71 24.64 15.82
C THR A 106 -13.77 23.58 16.06
N SER A 107 -14.28 22.93 15.00
CA SER A 107 -15.34 21.92 15.13
C SER A 107 -14.78 20.58 15.63
N PRO A 108 -15.58 19.81 16.40
CA PRO A 108 -15.18 18.48 16.83
C PRO A 108 -15.02 17.52 15.64
N VAL A 109 -15.79 17.71 14.57
CA VAL A 109 -15.71 16.92 13.34
C VAL A 109 -14.36 17.14 12.64
N TYR A 110 -13.91 18.40 12.52
CA TYR A 110 -12.58 18.70 11.99
C TYR A 110 -11.48 18.00 12.80
N ALA A 111 -11.58 18.02 14.13
CA ALA A 111 -10.58 17.37 14.97
C ALA A 111 -10.51 15.85 14.73
N GLN A 112 -11.65 15.19 14.54
CA GLN A 112 -11.72 13.76 14.21
C GLN A 112 -11.11 13.46 12.84
N GLU A 113 -11.54 14.17 11.80
CA GLU A 113 -11.02 14.00 10.44
C GLU A 113 -9.52 14.31 10.37
N TYR A 114 -9.06 15.34 11.09
CA TYR A 114 -7.65 15.69 11.12
C TYR A 114 -6.76 14.60 11.72
N VAL A 115 -7.26 13.82 12.69
CA VAL A 115 -6.55 12.65 13.21
C VAL A 115 -6.44 11.57 12.14
N ALA A 116 -7.52 11.30 11.39
CA ALA A 116 -7.51 10.35 10.28
C ALA A 116 -6.57 10.80 9.16
N ILE A 117 -6.62 12.06 8.73
CA ILE A 117 -5.72 12.62 7.71
C ILE A 117 -4.26 12.54 8.13
N LYS A 118 -3.92 12.80 9.40
CA LYS A 118 -2.54 12.59 9.88
C LYS A 118 -2.07 11.16 9.74
N HIS A 119 -2.94 10.20 10.06
CA HIS A 119 -2.66 8.77 9.88
C HIS A 119 -2.48 8.43 8.40
N TYR A 120 -3.47 8.77 7.57
CA TYR A 120 -3.47 8.52 6.12
C TYR A 120 -2.27 9.12 5.41
N ARG A 121 -1.93 10.37 5.69
CA ARG A 121 -0.72 11.01 5.17
C ARG A 121 0.54 10.23 5.51
N LYS A 122 0.68 9.78 6.77
CA LYS A 122 1.88 9.06 7.20
C LYS A 122 1.96 7.68 6.54
N VAL A 123 0.83 6.97 6.40
CA VAL A 123 0.77 5.70 5.66
C VAL A 123 1.10 5.95 4.19
N GLY A 124 0.42 6.89 3.53
CA GLY A 124 0.66 7.26 2.13
C GLY A 124 2.12 7.64 1.86
N GLN A 125 2.77 8.37 2.78
CA GLN A 125 4.20 8.65 2.70
C GLN A 125 5.07 7.37 2.73
N ARG A 126 4.76 6.41 3.60
CA ARG A 126 5.49 5.13 3.67
C ARG A 126 5.32 4.32 2.40
N LEU A 127 4.09 4.26 1.90
CA LEU A 127 3.75 3.59 0.64
C LEU A 127 4.49 4.27 -0.52
N TYR A 128 4.44 5.60 -0.62
CA TYR A 128 5.14 6.38 -1.64
C TYR A 128 6.63 6.08 -1.65
N ILE A 129 7.30 6.08 -0.49
CA ILE A 129 8.74 5.76 -0.43
C ILE A 129 9.03 4.36 -1.00
N LEU A 130 8.18 3.36 -0.71
CA LEU A 130 8.36 2.01 -1.25
C LEU A 130 8.12 1.96 -2.76
N THR A 131 7.05 2.61 -3.25
CA THR A 131 6.67 2.57 -4.66
C THR A 131 7.54 3.44 -5.56
N ASP A 132 8.06 4.55 -5.03
CA ASP A 132 9.02 5.42 -5.71
C ASP A 132 10.37 4.72 -5.90
N ARG A 133 10.77 3.89 -4.93
CA ARG A 133 12.04 3.14 -4.95
C ARG A 133 11.96 1.85 -5.75
N PHE A 134 10.94 1.03 -5.50
CA PHE A 134 10.84 -0.32 -6.06
C PHE A 134 9.75 -0.48 -7.11
N GLY A 135 8.99 0.56 -7.44
CA GLY A 135 7.82 0.47 -8.32
C GLY A 135 6.52 0.07 -7.59
N PRO A 136 5.36 0.23 -8.24
CA PRO A 136 4.05 0.11 -7.60
C PRO A 136 3.70 -1.31 -7.11
N GLY A 137 4.16 -2.34 -7.82
CA GLY A 137 3.83 -3.73 -7.50
C GLY A 137 4.43 -4.24 -6.19
N ILE A 138 5.39 -3.51 -5.61
CA ILE A 138 5.98 -3.83 -4.30
C ILE A 138 4.90 -3.97 -3.22
N LEU A 139 3.81 -3.18 -3.30
CA LEU A 139 2.72 -3.26 -2.34
C LEU A 139 2.00 -4.61 -2.40
N GLY A 140 1.82 -5.18 -3.60
CA GLY A 140 1.23 -6.52 -3.72
C GLY A 140 2.16 -7.63 -3.26
N LEU A 141 3.48 -7.45 -3.38
CA LEU A 141 4.48 -8.40 -2.86
C LEU A 141 4.54 -8.43 -1.33
N THR A 142 4.03 -7.40 -0.66
CA THR A 142 3.92 -7.36 0.82
C THR A 142 2.68 -8.09 1.36
N LEU A 143 1.79 -8.57 0.48
CA LEU A 143 0.63 -9.34 0.89
C LEU A 143 1.03 -10.76 1.26
N ASP A 144 0.66 -11.17 2.47
CA ASP A 144 0.73 -12.56 2.89
C ASP A 144 -0.65 -13.00 3.41
N PRO A 145 -1.53 -13.49 2.53
CA PRO A 145 -2.89 -13.90 2.92
C PRO A 145 -2.89 -15.20 3.76
N THR A 146 -1.74 -15.85 3.89
CA THR A 146 -1.58 -17.17 4.51
C THR A 146 -0.97 -17.14 5.90
N HIS A 147 -0.12 -16.15 6.19
CA HIS A 147 0.52 -16.00 7.49
C HIS A 147 0.04 -14.73 8.22
N GLU A 148 0.01 -14.80 9.55
CA GLU A 148 -0.36 -13.68 10.42
C GLU A 148 0.68 -12.53 10.43
N SER A 149 1.79 -12.68 9.71
CA SER A 149 2.86 -11.68 9.60
C SER A 149 2.58 -10.66 8.49
N GLU A 150 1.30 -10.39 8.22
CA GLU A 150 0.87 -9.44 7.21
C GLU A 150 1.31 -8.02 7.58
N ILE A 151 1.95 -7.31 6.65
CA ILE A 151 2.33 -5.92 6.87
C ILE A 151 1.05 -5.09 7.04
N SER A 152 0.87 -4.46 8.20
CA SER A 152 -0.27 -3.58 8.51
C SER A 152 0.18 -2.12 8.51
N ASP A 153 -0.78 -1.17 8.57
CA ASP A 153 -0.45 0.24 8.81
C ASP A 153 0.42 0.39 10.06
N THR A 154 0.07 -0.32 11.14
CA THR A 154 0.84 -0.29 12.38
C THR A 154 2.28 -0.72 12.15
N THR A 155 2.49 -1.79 11.38
CA THR A 155 3.83 -2.30 11.05
C THR A 155 4.63 -1.28 10.22
N LEU A 156 4.01 -0.65 9.22
CA LEU A 156 4.62 0.40 8.39
C LEU A 156 4.95 1.68 9.18
N LEU A 157 4.11 2.02 10.17
CA LEU A 157 4.21 3.25 10.93
C LEU A 157 5.09 3.16 12.18
N ASN A 158 5.35 1.94 12.67
CA ASN A 158 6.15 1.64 13.85
C ASN A 158 7.56 2.25 13.78
N PRO A 159 8.36 2.03 12.71
CA PRO A 159 9.68 2.63 12.62
C PRO A 159 9.59 4.17 12.54
N ARG A 160 10.56 4.84 13.17
CA ARG A 160 10.75 6.29 13.01
C ARG A 160 11.10 6.62 11.55
N ASN A 161 10.87 7.87 11.15
CA ASN A 161 11.07 8.28 9.75
C ASN A 161 12.48 8.03 9.23
N GLY A 162 13.53 8.32 10.01
CA GLY A 162 14.92 8.00 9.65
C GLY A 162 15.13 6.50 9.50
N THR A 163 14.83 5.72 10.55
CA THR A 163 14.98 4.26 10.56
C THR A 163 14.28 3.56 9.40
N PHE A 164 13.09 4.02 9.02
CA PHE A 164 12.40 3.45 7.87
C PHE A 164 13.11 3.76 6.54
N ARG A 165 13.69 4.96 6.37
CA ARG A 165 14.51 5.26 5.19
C ARG A 165 15.76 4.41 5.17
N ASP A 166 16.49 4.37 6.28
CA ASP A 166 17.73 3.60 6.37
C ASP A 166 17.46 2.13 6.01
N PHE A 167 16.30 1.59 6.42
CA PHE A 167 15.84 0.27 6.01
C PHE A 167 15.57 0.17 4.50
N VAL A 168 14.84 1.12 3.91
CA VAL A 168 14.56 1.14 2.47
C VAL A 168 15.85 1.30 1.65
N ASP A 169 16.76 2.18 2.07
CA ASP A 169 18.05 2.39 1.42
C ASP A 169 18.92 1.12 1.50
N LEU A 170 18.91 0.42 2.64
CA LEU A 170 19.58 -0.88 2.76
C LEU A 170 18.96 -1.97 1.86
N LEU A 171 17.63 -1.96 1.71
CA LEU A 171 16.95 -2.86 0.76
C LEU A 171 17.30 -2.53 -0.70
N GLU A 172 17.37 -1.25 -1.04
CA GLU A 172 17.80 -0.75 -2.35
C GLU A 172 19.21 -1.25 -2.68
N GLU A 173 20.17 -1.01 -1.78
CA GLU A 173 21.57 -1.39 -1.97
C GLU A 173 21.76 -2.90 -2.11
N SER A 174 20.98 -3.68 -1.37
CA SER A 174 21.15 -5.14 -1.33
C SER A 174 20.35 -5.89 -2.40
N HIS A 175 19.11 -5.46 -2.68
CA HIS A 175 18.15 -6.20 -3.51
C HIS A 175 17.33 -5.29 -4.45
N GLY A 176 17.64 -4.00 -4.57
CA GLY A 176 16.79 -3.01 -5.25
C GLY A 176 16.44 -3.38 -6.69
N GLN A 177 17.42 -3.82 -7.48
CA GLN A 177 17.19 -4.24 -8.87
C GLN A 177 16.25 -5.47 -8.94
N TRP A 178 16.44 -6.45 -8.06
CA TRP A 178 15.60 -7.63 -8.01
C TRP A 178 14.17 -7.30 -7.55
N LEU A 179 14.03 -6.46 -6.52
CA LEU A 179 12.73 -6.00 -6.02
C LEU A 179 11.97 -5.20 -7.07
N SER A 180 12.65 -4.33 -7.82
CA SER A 180 12.05 -3.56 -8.91
C SER A 180 11.52 -4.48 -10.01
N ARG A 181 12.30 -5.48 -10.44
CA ARG A 181 11.83 -6.48 -11.42
C ARG A 181 10.64 -7.29 -10.91
N CYS A 182 10.67 -7.70 -9.64
CA CYS A 182 9.54 -8.40 -9.03
C CYS A 182 8.30 -7.52 -8.96
N SER A 183 8.48 -6.24 -8.64
CA SER A 183 7.42 -5.25 -8.55
C SER A 183 6.78 -4.99 -9.92
N ASP A 184 7.58 -4.80 -10.96
CA ASP A 184 7.08 -4.63 -12.32
C ASP A 184 6.24 -5.83 -12.77
N ALA A 185 6.76 -7.04 -12.56
CA ALA A 185 6.04 -8.27 -12.88
C ALA A 185 4.74 -8.40 -12.07
N ALA A 186 4.81 -8.22 -10.75
CA ALA A 186 3.64 -8.26 -9.89
C ALA A 186 2.58 -7.22 -10.31
N PHE A 187 3.00 -6.03 -10.72
CA PHE A 187 2.07 -4.97 -11.12
C PHE A 187 1.23 -5.33 -12.35
N LEU A 188 1.76 -6.15 -13.27
CA LEU A 188 0.99 -6.66 -14.42
C LEU A 188 -0.23 -7.49 -13.98
N LEU A 189 -0.11 -8.22 -12.86
CA LEU A 189 -1.21 -8.97 -12.25
C LEU A 189 -2.12 -8.08 -11.42
N LEU A 190 -1.52 -7.18 -10.64
CA LEU A 190 -2.25 -6.36 -9.68
C LEU A 190 -3.13 -5.32 -10.37
N ARG A 191 -2.66 -4.73 -11.47
CA ARG A 191 -3.40 -3.64 -12.12
C ARG A 191 -4.81 -4.07 -12.56
N PRO A 192 -5.01 -5.18 -13.32
CA PRO A 192 -6.36 -5.64 -13.66
C PRO A 192 -7.19 -6.05 -12.45
N LEU A 193 -6.56 -6.50 -11.38
CA LEU A 193 -7.22 -6.82 -10.12
C LEU A 193 -7.74 -5.57 -9.40
N LEU A 194 -6.94 -4.50 -9.36
CA LEU A 194 -7.27 -3.21 -8.74
C LEU A 194 -8.33 -2.44 -9.55
N GLU A 195 -8.25 -2.53 -10.88
CA GLU A 195 -9.20 -1.89 -11.80
C GLU A 195 -10.50 -2.72 -11.99
N PHE A 196 -10.61 -3.89 -11.35
CA PHE A 196 -11.71 -4.83 -11.53
C PHE A 196 -11.95 -5.24 -13.00
N THR A 197 -10.87 -5.32 -13.79
CA THR A 197 -10.88 -5.69 -15.22
C THR A 197 -10.31 -7.09 -15.47
N LEU A 198 -10.03 -7.87 -14.42
CA LEU A 198 -9.44 -9.21 -14.50
C LEU A 198 -10.20 -10.15 -15.46
N ASP A 199 -11.53 -10.10 -15.46
CA ASP A 199 -12.38 -10.92 -16.34
C ASP A 199 -12.13 -10.64 -17.85
N ASN A 200 -11.67 -9.43 -18.17
CA ASN A 200 -11.38 -9.00 -19.54
C ASN A 200 -9.92 -9.26 -19.96
N THR A 201 -9.10 -9.83 -19.07
CA THR A 201 -7.68 -10.12 -19.35
C THR A 201 -7.46 -11.58 -19.68
N ALA A 202 -6.51 -11.88 -20.57
CA ALA A 202 -6.11 -13.27 -20.82
C ALA A 202 -5.59 -13.92 -19.53
N PRO A 203 -5.77 -15.25 -19.33
CA PRO A 203 -5.16 -15.98 -18.22
C PRO A 203 -3.67 -15.73 -18.11
N PHE A 204 -3.24 -15.31 -16.92
CA PHE A 204 -1.83 -15.17 -16.61
C PHE A 204 -1.17 -16.56 -16.55
N ARG A 205 0.14 -16.61 -16.82
CA ARG A 205 0.89 -17.88 -16.76
C ARG A 205 0.77 -18.55 -15.41
N LEU A 206 0.76 -17.77 -14.33
CA LEU A 206 0.51 -18.24 -12.98
C LEU A 206 -0.82 -19.01 -12.86
N GLU A 207 -1.90 -18.55 -13.49
CA GLU A 207 -3.23 -19.21 -13.46
C GLU A 207 -3.23 -20.55 -14.21
N LEU A 208 -2.32 -20.71 -15.17
CA LEU A 208 -2.20 -21.90 -16.02
C LEU A 208 -1.18 -22.91 -15.49
N THR A 209 -0.41 -22.55 -14.47
CA THR A 209 0.66 -23.37 -13.91
C THR A 209 0.13 -24.23 -12.77
N ASP A 210 0.49 -25.51 -12.76
CA ASP A 210 0.15 -26.41 -11.66
C ASP A 210 0.73 -25.88 -10.34
N PRO A 211 -0.08 -25.69 -9.28
CA PRO A 211 0.39 -25.31 -7.95
C PRO A 211 1.56 -26.16 -7.42
N GLU A 212 1.60 -27.47 -7.73
CA GLU A 212 2.72 -28.33 -7.33
C GLU A 212 4.02 -27.89 -8.02
N CYS A 213 3.97 -27.54 -9.31
CA CYS A 213 5.14 -27.03 -10.04
C CYS A 213 5.63 -25.69 -9.49
N ILE A 214 4.73 -24.82 -9.00
CA ILE A 214 5.08 -23.55 -8.37
C ILE A 214 5.82 -23.80 -7.05
N CYS A 215 5.28 -24.69 -6.20
CA CYS A 215 5.86 -25.04 -4.91
C CYS A 215 7.26 -25.66 -5.00
N MET A 216 7.56 -26.33 -6.11
CA MET A 216 8.87 -26.93 -6.37
C MET A 216 9.93 -25.93 -6.85
N GLN A 217 9.55 -24.70 -7.23
CA GLN A 217 10.53 -23.70 -7.63
C GLN A 217 11.28 -23.14 -6.40
N PRO A 218 12.59 -22.88 -6.52
CA PRO A 218 13.32 -22.19 -5.46
C PRO A 218 12.74 -20.80 -5.21
N LYS A 219 12.67 -20.40 -3.93
CA LYS A 219 12.31 -19.03 -3.55
C LYS A 219 13.22 -18.03 -4.25
N CYS A 220 12.66 -16.89 -4.68
CA CYS A 220 13.38 -15.85 -5.40
C CYS A 220 14.04 -16.33 -6.72
N SER A 221 13.57 -17.42 -7.32
CA SER A 221 14.07 -17.86 -8.62
C SER A 221 13.51 -17.04 -9.77
N GLU A 222 14.30 -16.92 -10.83
CA GLU A 222 13.87 -16.34 -12.11
C GLU A 222 12.68 -17.10 -12.72
N SER A 223 12.59 -18.42 -12.47
CA SER A 223 11.46 -19.24 -12.90
C SER A 223 10.15 -18.80 -12.26
N LEU A 224 10.14 -18.49 -10.95
CA LEU A 224 8.95 -17.94 -10.27
C LEU A 224 8.59 -16.57 -10.83
N LEU A 225 9.58 -15.71 -11.05
CA LEU A 225 9.36 -14.38 -11.61
C LEU A 225 8.68 -14.46 -12.99
N LYS A 226 9.12 -15.38 -13.85
CA LYS A 226 8.53 -15.60 -15.19
C LYS A 226 7.08 -16.09 -15.18
N LEU A 227 6.56 -16.57 -14.05
CA LEU A 227 5.15 -16.94 -13.92
C LEU A 227 4.25 -15.72 -13.75
N ILE A 228 4.80 -14.64 -13.20
CA ILE A 228 4.09 -13.40 -12.89
C ILE A 228 4.48 -12.23 -13.79
N ALA A 229 5.50 -12.39 -14.64
CA ALA A 229 5.96 -11.42 -15.63
C ALA A 229 5.26 -11.56 -16.99
#